data_AF-A0A5U2F930-F1
#
_entry.id   AF-A0A5U2F930-F1
#
_cell.length_a   1.000
_cell.length_b   1.000
_cell.length_c   1.000
_cell.angle_alpha   90.00
_cell.angle_beta   90.00
_cell.angle_gamma   90.00
#
_symmetry.space_group_name_H-M   'P 1'
#
loop_
_entity.id
_entity.type
_entity.pdbx_description
1 polymer ?
#
loop_
_entity_poly.entity_id
_entity_poly.type
_entity_poly.pdbx_seq_one_letter_code
_entity_poly.pdbx_strand_id
1 'polypeptide(L)' 'MSYPDTPEQAKVIAWKGERLVVCAFAGSGKTTTLRRFAEENPTERMLYVA' A
#
# COMPACT_ATOMS: atom_id res chain seq x y z
N MET A 1 3.58 -15.61 -7.42
CA MET A 1 2.15 -15.42 -7.68
C MET A 1 1.75 -14.06 -7.14
N SER A 2 1.14 -13.20 -7.95
CA SER A 2 0.48 -11.99 -7.45
C SER A 2 -0.98 -12.34 -7.21
N TYR A 3 -1.40 -12.35 -5.95
CA TYR A 3 -2.82 -12.45 -5.63
C TYR A 3 -3.48 -11.10 -5.95
N PRO A 4 -4.76 -11.09 -6.36
CA PRO A 4 -5.49 -9.83 -6.50
C PRO A 4 -5.52 -9.09 -5.16
N ASP A 5 -5.41 -7.77 -5.22
CA ASP A 5 -5.50 -6.91 -4.04
C ASP A 5 -6.89 -7.07 -3.40
N THR A 6 -6.93 -7.23 -2.08
CA THR A 6 -8.21 -7.21 -1.33
C THR A 6 -8.86 -5.82 -1.40
N PRO A 7 -10.18 -5.70 -1.16
CA PRO A 7 -10.84 -4.39 -1.13
C PRO A 7 -10.20 -3.39 -0.14
N GLU A 8 -9.72 -3.87 0.99
CA GLU A 8 -9.02 -3.06 2.00
C GLU A 8 -7.67 -2.56 1.47
N GLN A 9 -6.89 -3.44 0.82
CA GLN A 9 -5.62 -3.06 0.22
C GLN A 9 -5.82 -2.09 -0.95
N ALA A 10 -6.82 -2.32 -1.80
CA ALA A 10 -7.15 -1.42 -2.91
C ALA A 10 -7.49 0.00 -2.42
N LYS A 11 -8.21 0.13 -1.30
CA LYS A 11 -8.48 1.44 -0.68
C LYS A 11 -7.21 2.14 -0.22
N VAL A 12 -6.24 1.40 0.34
CA VAL A 12 -4.94 1.96 0.73
C VAL A 12 -4.13 2.38 -0.51
N ILE A 13 -4.10 1.53 -1.56
CA ILE A 13 -3.37 1.79 -2.80
C ILE A 13 -3.90 3.05 -3.51
N ALA A 14 -5.23 3.20 -3.59
CA ALA A 14 -5.87 4.33 -4.25
C ALA A 14 -5.96 5.59 -3.38
N TRP A 15 -5.50 5.55 -2.12
CA TRP A 15 -5.65 6.66 -1.20
C TRP A 15 -4.78 7.86 -1.62
N LYS A 16 -5.36 9.07 -1.54
CA LYS A 16 -4.67 10.34 -1.79
C LYS A 16 -4.92 11.26 -0.59
N GLY A 17 -3.87 11.75 0.03
CA GLY A 17 -3.94 12.67 1.17
C GLY A 17 -2.59 12.83 1.87
N GLU A 18 -2.57 13.52 3.00
CA GLU A 18 -1.33 13.81 3.74
C GLU A 18 -0.98 12.75 4.79
N ARG A 19 -1.99 12.16 5.46
CA ARG A 19 -1.77 11.12 6.47
C ARG A 19 -2.80 9.99 6.44
N LEU A 20 -2.33 8.75 6.34
CA LEU A 20 -3.11 7.52 6.47
C LEU A 20 -2.49 6.62 7.56
N VAL A 21 -3.33 6.06 8.42
CA VAL A 21 -2.93 5.03 9.39
C VAL A 21 -3.63 3.73 9.04
N VAL A 22 -2.86 2.66 8.87
CA VAL A 22 -3.39 1.33 8.51
C VAL A 22 -3.02 0.33 9.61
N CYS A 23 -4.03 -0.21 10.28
CA CYS A 23 -3.86 -1.33 11.20
C CYS A 23 -3.84 -2.63 10.41
N ALA A 24 -2.73 -3.37 10.47
CA ALA A 24 -2.51 -4.56 9.65
C ALA A 24 -1.80 -5.67 10.42
N PHE A 25 -2.39 -6.87 10.44
CA PHE A 25 -1.87 -8.04 11.14
C PHE A 25 -0.68 -8.70 10.42
N ALA A 26 -0.04 -9.68 11.06
CA ALA A 26 0.95 -10.52 10.40
C ALA A 26 0.31 -11.25 9.19
N GLY A 27 1.07 -11.40 8.10
CA GLY A 27 0.58 -12.07 6.89
C GLY A 27 -0.42 -11.28 6.03
N SER A 28 -0.89 -10.10 6.44
CA SER A 28 -1.92 -9.33 5.71
C SER A 28 -1.43 -8.58 4.45
N GLY A 29 -0.21 -8.87 3.98
CA GLY A 29 0.31 -8.27 2.75
C GLY A 29 0.83 -6.82 2.83
N LYS A 30 1.13 -6.29 4.04
CA LYS A 30 1.64 -4.91 4.26
C LYS A 30 2.67 -4.44 3.21
N THR A 31 3.75 -5.19 3.03
CA THR A 31 4.82 -4.85 2.08
C THR A 31 4.34 -4.86 0.64
N THR A 32 3.47 -5.80 0.28
CA THR A 32 2.88 -5.85 -1.07
C THR A 32 1.98 -4.64 -1.31
N THR A 33 1.15 -4.26 -0.33
CA THR A 33 0.30 -3.07 -0.41
C THR A 33 1.13 -1.79 -0.57
N LEU A 34 2.21 -1.64 0.19
CA LEU A 34 3.11 -0.48 0.08
C LEU A 34 3.83 -0.44 -1.29
N ARG A 35 4.30 -1.58 -1.80
CA ARG A 35 4.87 -1.66 -3.16
C ARG A 35 3.87 -1.18 -4.21
N ARG A 36 2.63 -1.68 -4.15
CA ARG A 36 1.55 -1.33 -5.08
C ARG A 36 1.15 0.13 -4.98
N PHE A 37 1.14 0.69 -3.77
CA PHE A 37 0.96 2.12 -3.56
C PHE A 37 2.04 2.93 -4.28
N ALA A 38 3.31 2.52 -4.23
CA ALA A 38 4.38 3.15 -5.00
C ALA A 38 4.16 3.07 -6.52
N GLU A 39 3.75 1.89 -7.02
CA GLU A 39 3.47 1.67 -8.44
C GLU A 39 2.35 2.60 -8.96
N GLU A 40 1.32 2.86 -8.15
CA GLU A 40 0.20 3.77 -8.48
C GLU A 40 0.57 5.27 -8.38
N ASN A 41 1.75 5.58 -7.83
CA ASN A 41 2.25 6.93 -7.62
C ASN A 41 3.66 7.10 -8.23
N PRO A 42 3.84 6.84 -9.54
CA PRO A 42 5.16 6.70 -10.15
C PRO A 42 5.98 8.00 -10.19
N THR A 43 5.34 9.15 -10.00
CA THR A 43 5.99 10.47 -9.99
C THR A 43 6.38 10.92 -8.58
N GLU A 44 5.95 10.21 -7.54
CA GLU A 44 6.25 10.55 -6.15
C GLU A 44 7.56 9.90 -5.69
N ARG A 45 8.32 10.62 -4.87
CA ARG A 45 9.51 10.07 -4.21
C ARG A 45 9.11 9.49 -2.87
N MET A 46 9.31 8.19 -2.70
CA MET A 46 8.87 7.47 -1.50
C MET A 46 10.07 6.94 -0.71
N LEU A 47 10.05 7.16 0.61
CA LEU A 47 10.99 6.57 1.56
C LEU A 47 10.25 5.50 2.38
N TYR A 48 10.69 4.26 2.27
CA TYR A 48 10.19 3.15 3.08
C TYR A 48 11.14 2.88 4.25
N VAL A 49 10.60 2.86 5.47
CA VAL A 49 11.32 2.52 6.70
C VAL A 49 10.68 1.25 7.27
N ALA A 50 11.49 0.24 7.59
CA ALA A 50 11.05 -1.09 8.02
C ALA A 50 11.77 -1.53 9.29
#